data_AF-A0A7W2M4J1-F1
#
_entry.id   AF-A0A7W2M4J1-F1
#
_cell.length_a   1.000
_cell.length_b   1.000
_cell.length_c   1.000
_cell.angle_alpha   90.00
_cell.angle_beta   90.00
_cell.angle_gamma   90.00
#
_symmetry.space_group_name_H-M   'P 1'
#
loop_
_entity.id
_entity.type
_entity.pdbx_description
1 polymer ?
#
loop_
_entity_poly.entity_id
_entity_poly.type
_entity_poly.pdbx_seq_one_letter_code
_entity_poly.pdbx_strand_id
1 'polypeptide(L)'
;MRKITFIFTMAAMFAISSSYSQDGNTINDPIDLDGSTTTPDLLNLGPATNSGLEPLCSTAPDIFFKHTISTGDNKFVFEIRTTAVAVSATSSFQLLKATNGDLNTLQESYCANYTVESGVGGISQGIIENVTQGDVYYLRVFKPTGLTDAQLRALAEASTISMVSSYDSTLSIESPDHNSFKIIVKPNSITFYNNTDYRNFSINAIDGKQVMSKNNNETLKSIDISSLDRGVYILTVENNGAFQARKFVKN
;
A
#
# COMPACT_ATOMS: atom_id res chain seq x y z
N MET A 1 -12.28 73.81 -16.51
CA MET A 1 -12.54 73.01 -17.73
C MET A 1 -12.05 71.59 -17.49
N ARG A 2 -12.98 70.65 -17.68
CA ARG A 2 -12.97 69.17 -17.68
C ARG A 2 -11.69 68.40 -17.29
N LYS A 3 -11.79 67.71 -16.13
CA LYS A 3 -11.06 66.49 -15.79
C LYS A 3 -11.64 65.33 -16.62
N ILE A 4 -10.80 64.66 -17.40
CA ILE A 4 -11.16 63.49 -18.20
C ILE A 4 -10.97 62.26 -17.32
N THR A 5 -12.10 61.64 -16.96
CA THR A 5 -12.20 60.38 -16.24
C THR A 5 -11.77 59.23 -17.15
N PHE A 6 -10.52 58.78 -17.03
CA PHE A 6 -10.07 57.52 -17.64
C PHE A 6 -10.47 56.38 -16.71
N ILE A 7 -11.65 55.80 -16.96
CA ILE A 7 -12.06 54.52 -16.39
C ILE A 7 -11.24 53.45 -17.11
N PHE A 8 -10.13 53.03 -16.50
CA PHE A 8 -9.44 51.81 -16.89
C PHE A 8 -10.37 50.64 -16.58
N THR A 9 -11.00 50.11 -17.62
CA THR A 9 -11.74 48.85 -17.63
C THR A 9 -10.74 47.73 -17.31
N MET A 10 -10.57 47.46 -16.02
CA MET A 10 -9.87 46.28 -15.52
C MET A 10 -10.75 45.09 -15.90
N ALA A 11 -10.52 44.55 -17.09
CA ALA A 11 -11.03 43.27 -17.53
C ALA A 11 -10.54 42.23 -16.51
N ALA A 12 -11.43 41.89 -15.58
CA ALA A 12 -11.29 40.71 -14.74
C ALA A 12 -11.27 39.51 -15.68
N MET A 13 -10.06 39.05 -16.03
CA MET A 13 -9.84 37.67 -16.44
C MET A 13 -10.25 36.80 -15.25
N PHE A 14 -11.54 36.49 -15.17
CA PHE A 14 -12.01 35.28 -14.52
C PHE A 14 -11.37 34.14 -15.30
N ALA A 15 -10.22 33.66 -14.81
CA ALA A 15 -9.78 32.32 -15.14
C ALA A 15 -10.88 31.40 -14.58
N ILE A 16 -11.78 30.99 -15.46
CA ILE A 16 -12.69 29.88 -15.18
C ILE A 16 -11.76 28.67 -15.07
N SER A 17 -11.27 28.39 -13.88
CA SER A 17 -10.73 27.07 -13.55
C SER A 17 -11.92 26.13 -13.64
N SER A 18 -12.13 25.54 -14.82
CA SER A 18 -12.99 24.40 -14.99
C SER A 18 -12.41 23.28 -14.15
N SER A 19 -12.91 23.14 -12.92
CA SER A 19 -12.73 21.93 -12.13
C SER A 19 -13.42 20.82 -12.92
N TYR A 20 -12.65 20.08 -13.72
CA TYR A 20 -13.16 18.85 -14.32
C TYR A 20 -13.43 17.90 -13.15
N SER A 21 -14.71 17.67 -12.86
CA SER A 21 -15.09 16.58 -11.97
C SER A 21 -14.73 15.28 -12.68
N GLN A 22 -13.79 14.53 -12.14
CA GLN A 22 -13.55 13.15 -12.58
C GLN A 22 -14.79 12.34 -12.18
N ASP A 23 -15.45 11.71 -13.16
CA ASP A 23 -16.61 10.87 -12.89
C ASP A 23 -16.24 9.38 -12.75
N GLY A 24 -14.99 9.02 -13.10
CA GLY A 24 -14.45 7.68 -12.99
C GLY A 24 -15.04 6.69 -13.99
N ASN A 25 -15.79 7.13 -15.00
CA ASN A 25 -16.51 6.23 -15.93
C ASN A 25 -15.58 5.47 -16.88
N THR A 26 -14.32 5.88 -17.01
CA THR A 26 -13.35 5.21 -17.87
C THR A 26 -12.00 5.10 -17.17
N ILE A 27 -11.21 4.08 -17.55
CA ILE A 27 -9.84 3.92 -17.02
C ILE A 27 -8.90 5.08 -17.41
N ASN A 28 -9.24 5.85 -18.45
CA ASN A 28 -8.49 7.03 -18.89
C ASN A 28 -8.86 8.30 -18.09
N ASP A 29 -10.00 8.30 -17.41
CA ASP A 29 -10.44 9.38 -16.53
C ASP A 29 -10.90 8.83 -15.16
N PRO A 30 -10.01 8.14 -14.42
CA PRO A 30 -10.32 7.57 -13.12
C PRO A 30 -10.33 8.65 -12.03
N ILE A 31 -11.03 8.37 -10.94
CA ILE A 31 -10.99 9.20 -9.73
C ILE A 31 -9.66 8.97 -9.01
N ASP A 32 -8.88 10.04 -8.81
CA ASP A 32 -7.58 9.97 -8.14
C ASP A 32 -7.71 9.90 -6.61
N LEU A 33 -7.09 8.89 -5.98
CA LEU A 33 -7.14 8.67 -4.53
C LEU A 33 -5.79 8.85 -3.83
N ASP A 34 -4.72 9.27 -4.52
CA ASP A 34 -3.33 9.34 -4.04
C ASP A 34 -3.17 9.81 -2.56
N GLY A 35 -3.21 8.84 -1.62
CA GLY A 35 -3.04 9.09 -0.19
C GLY A 35 -4.19 9.82 0.52
N SER A 36 -5.34 9.97 -0.13
CA SER A 36 -6.54 10.59 0.45
C SER A 36 -7.70 9.59 0.58
N THR A 37 -8.41 9.64 1.69
CA THR A 37 -9.73 9.00 1.78
C THR A 37 -10.73 9.90 1.09
N THR A 38 -11.29 9.51 -0.05
CA THR A 38 -12.43 10.25 -0.61
C THR A 38 -13.69 9.93 0.17
N THR A 39 -14.32 10.97 0.69
CA THR A 39 -15.70 10.99 1.19
C THR A 39 -16.67 11.30 0.02
N PRO A 40 -17.99 11.07 0.19
CA PRO A 40 -18.80 10.26 -0.72
C PRO A 40 -19.43 10.97 -1.93
N ASP A 41 -19.07 12.22 -2.23
CA ASP A 41 -19.67 12.94 -3.36
C ASP A 41 -19.18 12.42 -4.74
N LEU A 42 -18.11 11.62 -4.73
CA LEU A 42 -17.49 11.00 -5.92
C LEU A 42 -18.03 9.61 -6.26
N LEU A 43 -18.78 8.96 -5.37
CA LEU A 43 -19.38 7.64 -5.61
C LEU A 43 -20.76 7.75 -6.29
N ASN A 44 -20.95 8.67 -7.23
CA ASN A 44 -22.18 8.72 -8.00
C ASN A 44 -22.23 7.51 -8.97
N LEU A 45 -22.66 6.35 -8.46
CA LEU A 45 -22.91 5.13 -9.22
C LEU A 45 -24.14 5.23 -10.16
N GLY A 46 -24.84 6.37 -10.14
CA GLY A 46 -25.97 6.69 -11.01
C GLY A 46 -25.59 6.65 -12.50
N PRO A 47 -24.66 7.51 -12.97
CA PRO A 47 -24.21 7.59 -14.35
C PRO A 47 -23.20 6.51 -14.79
N ALA A 48 -22.80 5.58 -13.92
CA ALA A 48 -21.84 4.53 -14.27
C ALA A 48 -22.26 3.80 -15.56
N THR A 49 -21.31 3.67 -16.49
CA THR A 49 -21.49 2.93 -17.75
C THR A 49 -20.59 1.70 -17.76
N ASN A 50 -20.83 0.73 -18.64
CA ASN A 50 -19.94 -0.41 -18.78
C ASN A 50 -18.74 -0.02 -19.64
N SER A 51 -17.54 -0.10 -19.06
CA SER A 51 -16.29 0.26 -19.74
C SER A 51 -15.83 -0.74 -20.80
N GLY A 52 -16.35 -1.98 -20.80
CA GLY A 52 -15.96 -3.03 -21.74
C GLY A 52 -14.49 -3.48 -21.63
N LEU A 53 -13.81 -3.10 -20.55
CA LEU A 53 -12.38 -3.36 -20.36
C LEU A 53 -12.13 -4.81 -19.94
N GLU A 54 -11.18 -5.46 -20.60
CA GLU A 54 -10.63 -6.77 -20.23
C GLU A 54 -9.29 -6.59 -19.48
N PRO A 55 -8.96 -7.45 -18.50
CA PRO A 55 -9.75 -8.57 -17.97
C PRO A 55 -11.03 -8.11 -17.26
N LEU A 56 -12.09 -8.94 -17.26
CA LEU A 56 -13.42 -8.58 -16.75
C LEU A 56 -13.91 -9.47 -15.59
N CYS A 57 -14.12 -8.86 -14.42
CA CYS A 57 -14.68 -9.52 -13.24
C CYS A 57 -16.22 -9.59 -13.23
N SER A 58 -16.89 -8.61 -13.86
CA SER A 58 -18.35 -8.50 -13.96
C SER A 58 -18.73 -7.68 -15.19
N THR A 59 -19.90 -7.93 -15.78
CA THR A 59 -20.41 -7.18 -16.93
C THR A 59 -21.27 -5.97 -16.54
N ALA A 60 -21.36 -5.66 -15.24
CA ALA A 60 -22.11 -4.51 -14.75
C ALA A 60 -21.39 -3.18 -15.10
N PRO A 61 -22.11 -2.05 -15.07
CA PRO A 61 -21.47 -0.73 -15.14
C PRO A 61 -20.46 -0.53 -14.03
N ASP A 62 -19.43 0.25 -14.27
CA ASP A 62 -18.25 0.33 -13.40
C ASP A 62 -17.70 1.75 -13.27
N ILE A 63 -16.97 1.96 -12.18
CA ILE A 63 -16.24 3.19 -11.89
C ILE A 63 -14.80 2.83 -11.53
N PHE A 64 -13.86 3.63 -11.99
CA PHE A 64 -12.43 3.49 -11.77
C PHE A 64 -11.93 4.52 -10.75
N PHE A 65 -11.17 4.02 -9.78
CA PHE A 65 -10.35 4.77 -8.85
C PHE A 65 -8.90 4.43 -9.13
N LYS A 66 -7.98 5.39 -9.01
CA LYS A 66 -6.55 5.15 -9.22
C LYS A 66 -5.71 5.56 -8.02
N HIS A 67 -4.58 4.89 -7.87
CA HIS A 67 -3.51 5.25 -6.95
C HIS A 67 -2.16 4.95 -7.58
N THR A 68 -1.23 5.90 -7.50
CA THR A 68 0.14 5.75 -7.97
C THR A 68 1.06 5.40 -6.81
N ILE A 69 1.86 4.34 -6.95
CA ILE A 69 2.81 3.94 -5.91
C ILE A 69 3.89 5.01 -5.76
N SER A 70 3.95 5.62 -4.58
CA SER A 70 4.90 6.68 -4.26
C SER A 70 6.34 6.17 -4.17
N THR A 71 7.29 7.10 -4.28
CA THR A 71 8.72 6.79 -4.22
C THR A 71 9.09 6.17 -2.87
N GLY A 72 9.72 5.00 -2.90
CA GLY A 72 10.18 4.29 -1.71
C GLY A 72 9.13 3.42 -1.02
N ASP A 73 7.85 3.49 -1.43
CA ASP A 73 6.82 2.59 -0.91
C ASP A 73 6.99 1.17 -1.45
N ASN A 74 6.76 0.18 -0.60
CA ASN A 74 6.84 -1.24 -0.95
C ASN A 74 5.59 -2.02 -0.51
N LYS A 75 4.60 -1.35 0.08
CA LYS A 75 3.30 -1.92 0.43
C LYS A 75 2.18 -1.04 -0.10
N PHE A 76 1.15 -1.67 -0.63
CA PHE A 76 -0.08 -1.04 -1.09
C PHE A 76 -1.28 -1.66 -0.38
N VAL A 77 -2.19 -0.83 0.11
CA VAL A 77 -3.43 -1.24 0.77
C VAL A 77 -4.60 -0.55 0.09
N PHE A 78 -5.63 -1.33 -0.24
CA PHE A 78 -6.91 -0.78 -0.68
C PHE A 78 -8.02 -1.26 0.25
N GLU A 79 -9.02 -0.42 0.46
CA GLU A 79 -10.18 -0.72 1.28
C GLU A 79 -11.44 -0.13 0.64
N ILE A 80 -12.50 -0.93 0.59
CA ILE A 80 -13.88 -0.51 0.35
C ILE A 80 -14.63 -0.73 1.66
N ARG A 81 -15.20 0.32 2.23
CA ARG A 81 -15.96 0.26 3.46
C ARG A 81 -17.31 0.93 3.26
N THR A 82 -18.36 0.27 3.72
CA THR A 82 -19.71 0.83 3.79
C THR A 82 -20.17 0.79 5.24
N THR A 83 -20.60 1.92 5.77
CA THR A 83 -21.20 1.99 7.11
C THR A 83 -22.63 1.44 7.10
N ALA A 84 -23.22 1.19 8.27
CA ALA A 84 -24.55 0.59 8.37
C ALA A 84 -25.60 1.38 7.57
N VAL A 85 -26.16 0.76 6.53
CA VAL A 85 -27.24 1.30 5.69
C VAL A 85 -28.49 0.43 5.77
N ALA A 86 -29.66 0.98 5.43
CA ALA A 86 -30.92 0.24 5.37
C ALA A 86 -31.08 -0.60 4.08
N VAL A 87 -29.96 -1.00 3.47
CA VAL A 87 -29.91 -1.68 2.18
C VAL A 87 -28.96 -2.86 2.29
N SER A 88 -29.34 -4.00 1.72
CA SER A 88 -28.44 -5.13 1.51
C SER A 88 -28.04 -5.17 0.04
N ALA A 89 -26.74 -5.29 -0.23
CA ALA A 89 -26.20 -5.25 -1.58
C ALA A 89 -24.96 -6.13 -1.69
N THR A 90 -24.74 -6.71 -2.86
CA THR A 90 -23.44 -7.31 -3.22
C THR A 90 -22.94 -6.63 -4.47
N SER A 91 -21.70 -6.18 -4.44
CA SER A 91 -21.03 -5.54 -5.58
C SER A 91 -19.69 -6.24 -5.82
N SER A 92 -19.39 -6.46 -7.08
CA SER A 92 -18.08 -6.96 -7.50
C SER A 92 -17.08 -5.82 -7.53
N PHE A 93 -15.82 -6.13 -7.32
CA PHE A 93 -14.72 -5.20 -7.56
C PHE A 93 -13.52 -5.96 -8.15
N GLN A 94 -12.69 -5.21 -8.85
CA GLN A 94 -11.49 -5.73 -9.50
C GLN A 94 -10.35 -4.76 -9.26
N LEU A 95 -9.17 -5.27 -8.95
CA LEU A 95 -7.95 -4.48 -8.86
C LEU A 95 -7.07 -4.80 -10.06
N LEU A 96 -6.73 -3.75 -10.82
CA LEU A 96 -5.91 -3.82 -12.01
C LEU A 96 -4.59 -3.10 -11.74
N LYS A 97 -3.49 -3.59 -12.31
CA LYS A 97 -2.16 -2.97 -12.21
C LYS A 97 -1.66 -2.59 -13.60
N ALA A 98 -1.27 -1.33 -13.78
CA ALA A 98 -0.52 -0.86 -14.93
C ALA A 98 0.94 -0.61 -14.51
N THR A 99 1.88 -1.34 -15.09
CA THR A 99 3.29 -1.19 -14.76
C THR A 99 3.81 0.15 -15.27
N ASN A 100 4.41 0.94 -14.38
CA ASN A 100 4.81 2.33 -14.66
C ASN A 100 3.69 3.21 -15.26
N GLY A 101 2.41 2.89 -14.99
CA GLY A 101 1.25 3.58 -15.55
C GLY A 101 0.95 3.26 -17.03
N ASP A 102 1.62 2.29 -17.65
CA ASP A 102 1.33 1.88 -19.03
C ASP A 102 0.09 0.98 -19.08
N LEU A 103 -1.03 1.51 -19.57
CA LEU A 103 -2.29 0.78 -19.74
C LEU A 103 -2.19 -0.42 -20.70
N ASN A 104 -1.16 -0.50 -21.55
CA ASN A 104 -0.95 -1.69 -22.39
C ASN A 104 -0.39 -2.88 -21.59
N THR A 105 0.07 -2.64 -20.37
CA THR A 105 0.60 -3.65 -19.43
C THR A 105 -0.42 -4.04 -18.36
N LEU A 106 -1.68 -3.68 -18.55
CA LEU A 106 -2.73 -3.88 -17.57
C LEU A 106 -2.91 -5.36 -17.22
N GLN A 107 -2.82 -5.67 -15.93
CA GLN A 107 -2.94 -7.02 -15.39
C GLN A 107 -3.96 -7.05 -14.25
N GLU A 108 -4.78 -8.10 -14.19
CA GLU A 108 -5.63 -8.36 -13.03
C GLU A 108 -4.77 -8.81 -11.84
N SER A 109 -4.90 -8.09 -10.73
CA SER A 109 -4.33 -8.49 -9.44
C SER A 109 -5.37 -9.19 -8.56
N TYR A 110 -6.61 -8.70 -8.57
CA TYR A 110 -7.72 -9.26 -7.77
C TYR A 110 -9.06 -9.12 -8.51
N CYS A 111 -9.94 -10.11 -8.34
CA CYS A 111 -11.36 -10.05 -8.69
C CYS A 111 -12.15 -10.73 -7.57
N ALA A 112 -13.06 -9.98 -6.94
CA ALA A 112 -13.82 -10.46 -5.78
C ALA A 112 -15.17 -9.74 -5.63
N ASN A 113 -15.97 -10.19 -4.67
CA ASN A 113 -17.22 -9.56 -4.30
C ASN A 113 -17.12 -8.99 -2.88
N TYR A 114 -17.77 -7.86 -2.63
CA TYR A 114 -18.03 -7.35 -1.30
C TYR A 114 -19.53 -7.27 -1.05
N THR A 115 -19.96 -7.70 0.13
CA THR A 115 -21.35 -7.71 0.54
C THR A 115 -21.55 -6.68 1.65
N VAL A 116 -22.62 -5.90 1.53
CA VAL A 116 -23.11 -4.96 2.53
C VAL A 116 -24.37 -5.55 3.12
N GLU A 117 -24.34 -5.80 4.43
CA GLU A 117 -25.50 -6.27 5.17
C GLU A 117 -26.25 -5.10 5.79
N SER A 118 -27.57 -5.09 5.64
CA SER A 118 -28.42 -4.04 6.18
C SER A 118 -28.25 -3.91 7.69
N GLY A 119 -27.98 -2.70 8.17
CA GLY A 119 -27.78 -2.39 9.59
C GLY A 119 -26.41 -2.78 10.16
N VAL A 120 -25.55 -3.46 9.39
CA VAL A 120 -24.19 -3.85 9.81
C VAL A 120 -23.14 -3.13 8.98
N GLY A 121 -23.39 -2.92 7.68
CA GLY A 121 -22.43 -2.38 6.72
C GLY A 121 -21.63 -3.48 6.04
N GLY A 122 -20.46 -3.13 5.52
CA GLY A 122 -19.57 -4.07 4.84
C GLY A 122 -18.14 -3.52 4.76
N ILE A 123 -17.16 -4.42 4.71
CA ILE A 123 -15.76 -4.07 4.50
C ILE A 123 -15.11 -5.12 3.59
N SER A 124 -14.32 -4.65 2.63
CA SER A 124 -13.38 -5.47 1.88
C SER A 124 -12.04 -4.74 1.82
N GLN A 125 -10.96 -5.46 2.09
CA GLN A 125 -9.60 -4.91 2.13
C GLN A 125 -8.64 -5.90 1.46
N GLY A 126 -7.65 -5.38 0.77
CA GLY A 126 -6.50 -6.15 0.30
C GLY A 126 -5.19 -5.44 0.56
N ILE A 127 -4.13 -6.23 0.71
CA ILE A 127 -2.75 -5.78 0.92
C ILE A 127 -1.88 -6.42 -0.15
N ILE A 128 -1.10 -5.61 -0.85
CA ILE A 128 -0.12 -6.03 -1.85
C ILE A 128 1.26 -5.62 -1.37
N GLU A 129 2.10 -6.61 -1.15
CA GLU A 129 3.49 -6.44 -0.75
C GLU A 129 4.41 -6.40 -1.99
N ASN A 130 5.59 -5.82 -1.82
CA ASN A 130 6.63 -5.68 -2.85
C ASN A 130 6.14 -4.92 -4.10
N VAL A 131 5.33 -3.87 -3.91
CA VAL A 131 4.95 -2.98 -5.01
C VAL A 131 6.16 -2.19 -5.52
N THR A 132 6.15 -1.87 -6.81
CA THR A 132 7.22 -1.10 -7.44
C THR A 132 6.81 0.36 -7.58
N GLN A 133 7.73 1.27 -7.26
CA GLN A 133 7.53 2.70 -7.47
C GLN A 133 7.11 2.99 -8.92
N GLY A 134 6.11 3.86 -9.08
CA GLY A 134 5.60 4.27 -10.38
C GLY A 134 4.56 3.33 -10.99
N ASP A 135 4.38 2.12 -10.45
CA ASP A 135 3.21 1.31 -10.79
C ASP A 135 1.92 2.08 -10.41
N VAL A 136 0.88 1.91 -11.23
CA VAL A 136 -0.44 2.51 -10.99
C VAL A 136 -1.45 1.39 -10.79
N TYR A 137 -2.16 1.43 -9.66
CA TYR A 137 -3.24 0.51 -9.36
C TYR A 137 -4.57 1.19 -9.65
N TYR A 138 -5.48 0.46 -10.29
CA TYR A 138 -6.84 0.88 -10.56
C TYR A 138 -7.80 -0.03 -9.82
N LEU A 139 -8.59 0.52 -8.90
CA LEU A 139 -9.71 -0.17 -8.31
C LEU A 139 -10.95 0.10 -9.16
N ARG A 140 -11.48 -0.95 -9.76
CA ARG A 140 -12.67 -0.95 -10.59
C ARG A 140 -13.83 -1.50 -9.77
N VAL A 141 -14.80 -0.66 -9.43
CA VAL A 141 -15.96 -1.04 -8.60
C VAL A 141 -17.20 -1.13 -9.49
N PHE A 142 -17.89 -2.27 -9.43
CA PHE A 142 -19.06 -2.53 -10.27
C PHE A 142 -20.35 -2.13 -9.55
N LYS A 143 -21.26 -1.52 -10.28
CA LYS A 143 -22.58 -1.13 -9.79
C LYS A 143 -23.36 -2.37 -9.32
N PRO A 144 -23.84 -2.41 -8.06
CA PRO A 144 -24.65 -3.52 -7.57
C PRO A 144 -25.99 -3.57 -8.31
N THR A 145 -26.47 -4.78 -8.60
CA THR A 145 -27.75 -5.01 -9.28
C THR A 145 -28.90 -5.11 -8.28
N GLY A 146 -30.12 -4.77 -8.72
CA GLY A 146 -31.34 -4.97 -7.93
C GLY A 146 -31.67 -3.87 -6.91
N LEU A 147 -30.96 -2.73 -6.98
CA LEU A 147 -31.22 -1.56 -6.15
C LEU A 147 -31.88 -0.44 -6.95
N THR A 148 -32.77 0.29 -6.30
CA THR A 148 -33.32 1.56 -6.83
C THR A 148 -32.28 2.67 -6.77
N ASP A 149 -32.46 3.75 -7.53
CA ASP A 149 -31.55 4.91 -7.51
C ASP A 149 -31.42 5.54 -6.11
N ALA A 150 -32.49 5.53 -5.32
CA ALA A 150 -32.45 6.01 -3.94
C ALA A 150 -31.56 5.10 -3.05
N GLN A 151 -31.63 3.79 -3.24
CA GLN A 151 -30.82 2.82 -2.50
C GLN A 151 -29.35 2.87 -2.94
N LEU A 152 -29.08 3.06 -4.24
CA LEU A 152 -27.72 3.25 -4.77
C LEU A 152 -27.07 4.51 -4.21
N ARG A 153 -27.83 5.61 -4.14
CA ARG A 153 -27.36 6.87 -3.55
C ARG A 153 -27.06 6.70 -2.06
N ALA A 154 -27.97 6.09 -1.30
CA ALA A 154 -27.74 5.83 0.12
C ALA A 154 -26.52 4.93 0.35
N LEU A 155 -26.30 3.95 -0.52
CA LEU A 155 -25.12 3.09 -0.47
C LEU A 155 -23.84 3.88 -0.74
N ALA A 156 -23.83 4.71 -1.79
CA ALA A 156 -22.70 5.56 -2.15
C ALA A 156 -22.36 6.57 -1.04
N GLU A 157 -23.36 7.25 -0.49
CA GLU A 157 -23.22 8.22 0.60
C GLU A 157 -22.64 7.61 1.87
N ALA A 158 -22.89 6.33 2.11
CA ALA A 158 -22.40 5.61 3.27
C ALA A 158 -21.09 4.84 3.03
N SER A 159 -20.56 4.90 1.80
CA SER A 159 -19.36 4.17 1.39
C SER A 159 -18.14 5.07 1.28
N THR A 160 -16.99 4.50 1.60
CA THR A 160 -15.67 5.12 1.49
C THR A 160 -14.73 4.16 0.79
N ILE A 161 -13.90 4.70 -0.10
CA ILE A 161 -12.81 3.96 -0.73
C ILE A 161 -11.50 4.62 -0.29
N SER A 162 -10.52 3.78 0.03
CA SER A 162 -9.17 4.18 0.37
C SER A 162 -8.18 3.36 -0.43
N MET A 163 -7.19 4.03 -1.02
CA MET A 163 -6.06 3.41 -1.68
C MET A 163 -4.81 4.15 -1.17
N VAL A 164 -3.91 3.42 -0.51
CA VAL A 164 -2.75 4.01 0.14
C VAL A 164 -1.54 3.12 -0.10
N SER A 165 -0.46 3.72 -0.57
CA SER A 165 0.85 3.10 -0.54
C SER A 165 1.64 3.61 0.66
N SER A 166 2.49 2.74 1.19
CA SER A 166 3.36 3.09 2.31
C SER A 166 4.66 2.29 2.24
N TYR A 167 5.71 2.86 2.78
CA TYR A 167 6.89 2.10 3.12
C TYR A 167 6.62 1.25 4.37
N ASP A 168 6.52 -0.05 4.17
CA ASP A 168 6.57 -1.03 5.25
C ASP A 168 7.97 -1.61 5.39
N SER A 169 8.59 -1.28 6.52
CA SER A 169 9.91 -1.78 6.87
C SER A 169 9.93 -3.28 7.26
N THR A 170 8.83 -4.03 7.10
CA THR A 170 8.64 -5.45 7.46
C THR A 170 9.54 -6.47 6.75
N LEU A 171 10.58 -6.02 6.04
CA LEU A 171 11.85 -6.75 6.02
C LEU A 171 12.54 -6.80 7.42
N SER A 172 11.94 -6.20 8.45
CA SER A 172 12.24 -6.39 9.86
C SER A 172 11.38 -7.53 10.41
N ILE A 173 12.07 -8.64 10.68
CA ILE A 173 11.64 -9.84 11.39
C ILE A 173 10.59 -9.51 12.47
N GLU A 174 9.50 -10.30 12.53
CA GLU A 174 8.55 -10.35 13.65
C GLU A 174 9.23 -10.00 14.96
N SER A 175 8.67 -9.04 15.71
CA SER A 175 9.10 -8.77 17.08
C SER A 175 9.05 -10.10 17.83
N PRO A 176 10.20 -10.69 18.18
CA PRO A 176 10.16 -12.01 18.76
C PRO A 176 9.67 -11.84 20.20
N ASP A 177 8.79 -12.75 20.59
CA ASP A 177 8.23 -12.99 21.91
C ASP A 177 9.11 -12.45 23.04
N HIS A 178 8.54 -11.77 24.05
CA HIS A 178 9.30 -10.96 25.03
C HIS A 178 10.27 -11.76 25.94
N ASN A 179 10.38 -13.09 25.76
CA ASN A 179 11.37 -13.99 26.37
C ASN A 179 12.38 -14.61 25.38
N SER A 180 12.30 -14.27 24.10
CA SER A 180 13.11 -14.84 23.02
C SER A 180 14.55 -14.32 23.01
N PHE A 181 15.45 -15.14 22.46
CA PHE A 181 16.85 -14.81 22.19
C PHE A 181 16.97 -13.44 21.50
N LYS A 182 17.78 -12.53 22.09
CA LYS A 182 17.93 -11.14 21.64
C LYS A 182 19.38 -10.81 21.34
N ILE A 183 19.61 -10.14 20.21
CA ILE A 183 20.94 -9.64 19.80
C ILE A 183 20.94 -8.11 19.89
N ILE A 184 21.95 -7.52 20.53
CA ILE A 184 22.19 -6.07 20.58
C ILE A 184 23.55 -5.77 19.96
N VAL A 185 23.58 -4.80 19.04
CA VAL A 185 24.80 -4.38 18.35
C VAL A 185 25.26 -3.05 18.94
N LYS A 186 26.48 -3.04 19.47
CA LYS A 186 27.21 -1.87 19.98
C LYS A 186 28.33 -1.52 18.99
N PRO A 187 28.99 -0.36 19.11
CA PRO A 187 30.04 0.04 18.16
C PRO A 187 31.08 -1.04 17.93
N ASN A 188 31.61 -1.67 18.97
CA ASN A 188 32.70 -2.66 18.83
C ASN A 188 32.31 -4.06 19.29
N SER A 189 31.03 -4.31 19.58
CA SER A 189 30.61 -5.64 20.02
C SER A 189 29.17 -5.97 19.69
N ILE A 190 28.90 -7.25 19.50
CA ILE A 190 27.56 -7.81 19.46
C ILE A 190 27.35 -8.56 20.76
N THR A 191 26.24 -8.30 21.46
CA THR A 191 25.89 -8.94 22.74
C THR A 191 24.63 -9.79 22.55
N PHE A 192 24.65 -11.00 23.10
CA PHE A 192 23.53 -11.93 23.08
C PHE A 192 22.87 -11.99 24.45
N TYR A 193 21.55 -11.87 24.48
CA TYR A 193 20.70 -12.00 25.66
C TYR A 193 19.80 -13.20 25.48
N ASN A 194 19.60 -13.97 26.56
CA ASN A 194 18.81 -15.21 26.55
C ASN A 194 19.30 -16.24 25.51
N ASN A 195 20.63 -16.28 25.27
CA ASN A 195 21.23 -17.30 24.42
C ASN A 195 21.59 -18.53 25.25
N THR A 196 20.78 -19.57 25.15
CA THR A 196 21.01 -20.86 25.80
C THR A 196 21.74 -21.86 24.89
N ASP A 197 21.68 -21.66 23.56
CA ASP A 197 21.96 -22.75 22.62
C ASP A 197 23.00 -22.42 21.56
N TYR A 198 23.12 -21.18 21.07
CA TYR A 198 24.06 -20.87 19.98
C TYR A 198 25.49 -20.74 20.46
N ARG A 199 26.42 -21.43 19.77
CA ARG A 199 27.84 -21.52 20.15
C ARG A 199 28.77 -21.04 19.04
N ASN A 200 28.36 -21.20 17.80
CA ASN A 200 29.15 -20.83 16.63
C ASN A 200 28.55 -19.59 15.98
N PHE A 201 29.41 -18.82 15.30
CA PHE A 201 28.95 -17.72 14.47
C PHE A 201 29.81 -17.55 13.22
N SER A 202 29.19 -16.95 12.20
CA SER A 202 29.86 -16.38 11.03
C SER A 202 29.31 -14.99 10.75
N ILE A 203 30.16 -14.09 10.26
CA ILE A 203 29.80 -12.76 9.79
C ILE A 203 30.23 -12.69 8.34
N ASN A 204 29.26 -12.41 7.46
CA ASN A 204 29.48 -12.20 6.04
C ASN A 204 29.25 -10.73 5.70
N ALA A 205 30.07 -10.18 4.81
CA ALA A 205 29.79 -8.91 4.15
C ALA A 205 28.60 -9.05 3.19
N ILE A 206 28.04 -7.92 2.75
CA ILE A 206 26.85 -7.91 1.91
C ILE A 206 27.07 -8.54 0.52
N ASP A 207 28.33 -8.63 0.07
CA ASP A 207 28.76 -9.31 -1.14
C ASP A 207 28.87 -10.84 -0.96
N GLY A 208 28.56 -11.36 0.24
CA GLY A 208 28.61 -12.77 0.58
C GLY A 208 29.98 -13.25 1.08
N LYS A 209 31.01 -12.39 1.14
CA LYS A 209 32.34 -12.79 1.65
C LYS A 209 32.32 -12.95 3.17
N GLN A 210 32.75 -14.11 3.66
CA GLN A 210 32.95 -14.30 5.10
C GLN A 210 34.11 -13.44 5.61
N VAL A 211 33.81 -12.55 6.56
CA VAL A 211 34.78 -11.62 7.16
C VAL A 211 35.20 -12.01 8.58
N MET A 212 34.37 -12.80 9.27
CA MET A 212 34.68 -13.31 10.60
C MET A 212 33.93 -14.62 10.86
N SER A 213 34.53 -15.54 11.62
CA SER A 213 33.84 -16.74 12.09
C SER A 213 34.50 -17.29 13.34
N LYS A 214 33.73 -17.95 14.20
CA LYS A 214 34.28 -18.69 15.34
C LYS A 214 33.37 -19.85 15.70
N ASN A 215 34.00 -20.99 15.96
CA ASN A 215 33.34 -22.14 16.58
C ASN A 215 33.75 -22.17 18.05
N ASN A 216 32.78 -22.14 18.96
CA ASN A 216 33.06 -22.21 20.40
C ASN A 216 32.43 -23.46 20.99
N ASN A 217 33.02 -23.94 22.08
CA ASN A 217 32.42 -25.01 22.89
C ASN A 217 31.40 -24.47 23.90
N GLU A 218 31.42 -23.15 24.15
CA GLU A 218 30.54 -22.43 25.08
C GLU A 218 29.49 -21.61 24.34
N THR A 219 28.40 -21.25 25.03
CA THR A 219 27.36 -20.38 24.49
C THR A 219 27.88 -18.96 24.24
N LEU A 220 27.50 -18.38 23.12
CA LEU A 220 27.90 -17.03 22.74
C LEU A 220 27.29 -16.01 23.69
N LYS A 221 28.14 -15.25 24.37
CA LYS A 221 27.72 -14.07 25.17
C LYS A 221 27.95 -12.77 24.40
N SER A 222 29.08 -12.68 23.70
CA SER A 222 29.41 -11.55 22.86
C SER A 222 30.37 -11.91 21.72
N ILE A 223 30.40 -11.06 20.70
CA ILE A 223 31.40 -11.06 19.63
C ILE A 223 32.06 -9.68 19.61
N ASP A 224 33.39 -9.64 19.51
CA ASP A 224 34.15 -8.43 19.23
C ASP A 224 34.15 -8.17 17.72
N ILE A 225 33.66 -6.99 17.31
CA ILE A 225 33.58 -6.55 15.91
C ILE A 225 34.41 -5.28 15.66
N SER A 226 35.35 -4.96 16.55
CA SER A 226 36.23 -3.79 16.43
C SER A 226 37.07 -3.78 15.15
N SER A 227 37.39 -4.96 14.61
CA SER A 227 38.16 -5.12 13.37
C SER A 227 37.34 -4.98 12.09
N LEU A 228 36.01 -4.88 12.18
CA LEU A 228 35.16 -4.70 11.00
C LEU A 228 35.10 -3.22 10.61
N ASP A 229 35.22 -2.98 9.31
CA ASP A 229 34.96 -1.67 8.72
C ASP A 229 33.48 -1.26 8.90
N ARG A 230 33.20 0.02 8.70
CA ARG A 230 31.81 0.51 8.67
C ARG A 230 31.08 -0.10 7.48
N GLY A 231 29.87 -0.62 7.72
CA GLY A 231 29.12 -1.27 6.67
C GLY A 231 27.96 -2.14 7.16
N VAL A 232 27.33 -2.82 6.21
CA VAL A 232 26.23 -3.76 6.45
C VAL A 232 26.76 -5.19 6.39
N TYR A 233 26.38 -5.99 7.39
CA TYR A 233 26.84 -7.36 7.56
C TYR A 233 25.69 -8.30 7.90
N ILE A 234 25.87 -9.58 7.61
CA ILE A 234 24.97 -10.67 8.00
C ILE A 234 25.67 -11.51 9.06
N LEU A 235 25.16 -11.48 10.29
CA LEU A 235 25.55 -12.39 11.36
C LEU A 235 24.71 -13.66 11.25
N THR A 236 25.36 -14.82 11.19
CA THR A 236 24.73 -16.13 11.36
C THR A 236 25.23 -16.71 12.68
N VAL A 237 24.32 -17.20 13.51
CA VAL A 237 24.64 -18.00 14.69
C VAL A 237 24.09 -19.40 14.51
N GLU A 238 24.84 -20.41 14.95
CA GLU A 238 24.45 -21.80 14.76
C GLU A 238 24.84 -22.71 15.94
N ASN A 239 24.10 -23.81 16.08
CA ASN A 239 24.45 -24.96 16.90
C ASN A 239 23.68 -26.19 16.42
N ASN A 240 24.37 -27.31 16.18
CA ASN A 240 23.77 -28.62 15.86
C ASN A 240 22.66 -28.58 14.78
N GLY A 241 22.87 -27.81 13.71
CA GLY A 241 21.94 -27.68 12.58
C GLY A 241 20.84 -26.63 12.77
N ALA A 242 20.61 -26.13 13.98
CA ALA A 242 19.81 -24.94 14.20
C ALA A 242 20.66 -23.70 13.88
N PHE A 243 20.12 -22.78 13.08
CA PHE A 243 20.79 -21.52 12.78
C PHE A 243 19.81 -20.35 12.76
N GLN A 244 20.33 -19.16 13.04
CA GLN A 244 19.60 -17.90 12.91
C GLN A 244 20.50 -16.87 12.24
N ALA A 245 19.95 -16.15 11.27
CA ALA A 245 20.63 -15.07 10.58
C ALA A 245 20.03 -13.71 10.95
N ARG A 246 20.89 -12.69 11.12
CA ARG A 246 20.48 -11.32 11.41
C ARG A 246 21.39 -10.32 10.72
N LYS A 247 20.79 -9.36 10.01
CA LYS A 247 21.50 -8.21 9.45
C LYS A 247 21.86 -7.23 10.56
N PHE A 248 23.05 -6.64 10.50
CA PHE A 248 23.43 -5.51 11.34
C PHE A 248 24.25 -4.47 10.59
N VAL A 249 24.31 -3.26 11.16
CA VAL A 249 25.12 -2.15 10.66
C VAL A 249 26.23 -1.85 11.67
N LYS A 250 27.48 -1.84 11.19
CA LYS A 250 28.65 -1.38 11.95
C LYS A 250 28.84 0.12 11.71
N ASN A 251 28.73 0.89 12.79
CA ASN A 251 29.00 2.33 12.82
C ASN A 251 30.43 2.64 13.31
#